data_AF-A0A2P4PEL8-F1
#
_entry.id   AF-A0A2P4PEL8-F1
#
_cell.length_a   1.000
_cell.length_b   1.000
_cell.length_c   1.000
_cell.angle_alpha   90.00
_cell.angle_beta   90.00
_cell.angle_gamma   90.00
#
_symmetry.space_group_name_H-M   'P 1'
#
loop_
_entity.id
_entity.type
_entity.pdbx_description
1 polymer ?
#
loop_
_entity_poly.entity_id
_entity_poly.type
_entity_poly.pdbx_seq_one_letter_code
_entity_poly.pdbx_strand_id
1 'polypeptide(L)'
;DIFHELENESYANLFYKYTKDDVKNEVIEYPMDLFTINSKLENNQYTSLKEFEKDIRLIFCNCYTYNDIKSKEYCSGKILESIFNEKWNE
;
A
#
# COMPACT_ATOMS: atom_id res chain seq x y z
N ASP A 1 10.61 2.11 -11.85
CA ASP A 1 11.10 1.42 -10.64
C ASP A 1 9.93 0.62 -10.06
N ILE A 2 10.17 -0.20 -9.03
CA ILE A 2 9.13 -1.05 -8.42
C ILE A 2 7.89 -0.24 -8.04
N PHE A 3 8.07 1.00 -7.60
CA PHE A 3 6.97 1.88 -7.21
C PHE A 3 6.09 2.25 -8.41
N HIS A 4 6.68 2.71 -9.52
CA HIS A 4 5.92 2.98 -10.75
C HIS A 4 5.21 1.76 -11.32
N GLU A 5 5.76 0.56 -11.15
CA GLU A 5 5.09 -0.67 -11.60
C GLU A 5 3.85 -0.98 -10.74
N LEU A 6 3.94 -0.78 -9.42
CA LEU A 6 2.79 -0.89 -8.54
C LEU A 6 1.70 0.13 -8.89
N GLU A 7 2.05 1.39 -9.19
CA GLU A 7 1.07 2.43 -9.54
C GLU A 7 0.30 2.14 -10.84
N ASN A 8 0.91 1.41 -11.77
CA ASN A 8 0.29 1.10 -13.07
C ASN A 8 -0.66 -0.11 -13.01
N GLU A 9 -0.74 -0.81 -11.87
CA GLU A 9 -1.67 -1.92 -11.70
C GLU A 9 -3.12 -1.44 -11.59
N SER A 10 -4.04 -2.13 -12.27
CA SER A 10 -5.47 -1.74 -12.31
C SER A 10 -6.13 -1.62 -10.92
N TYR A 11 -5.56 -2.30 -9.92
CA TYR A 11 -6.03 -2.33 -8.53
C TYR A 11 -5.33 -1.30 -7.62
N ALA A 12 -4.26 -0.66 -8.08
CA ALA A 12 -3.49 0.30 -7.30
C ALA A 12 -4.29 1.53 -6.89
N ASN A 13 -5.32 1.88 -7.70
CA ASN A 13 -6.26 2.95 -7.38
C ASN A 13 -6.96 2.77 -6.02
N LEU A 14 -7.16 1.51 -5.57
CA LEU A 14 -7.74 1.23 -4.24
C LEU A 14 -6.79 1.57 -3.08
N PHE A 15 -5.51 1.73 -3.38
CA PHE A 15 -4.44 2.00 -2.41
C PHE A 15 -3.74 3.34 -2.69
N TYR A 16 -4.21 4.11 -3.68
CA TYR A 16 -3.52 5.31 -4.15
C TYR A 16 -3.60 6.43 -3.11
N LYS A 17 -4.76 6.64 -2.50
CA LYS A 17 -4.92 7.65 -1.46
C LYS A 17 -5.96 7.22 -0.45
N TYR A 18 -5.57 7.17 0.82
CA TYR A 18 -6.47 6.91 1.92
C TYR A 18 -7.38 8.12 2.18
N THR A 19 -8.65 7.84 2.40
CA THR A 19 -9.65 8.78 2.91
C THR A 19 -10.30 8.19 4.16
N LYS A 20 -10.76 9.05 5.07
CA LYS A 20 -11.45 8.61 6.30
C LYS A 20 -12.73 7.81 6.03
N ASP A 21 -13.25 7.87 4.80
CA ASP A 21 -14.47 7.16 4.40
C ASP A 21 -14.19 5.74 3.90
N ASP A 22 -12.92 5.36 3.70
CA ASP A 22 -12.55 4.06 3.09
C ASP A 22 -12.67 2.87 4.06
N VAL A 23 -12.67 3.12 5.37
CA VAL A 23 -12.83 2.08 6.39
C VAL A 23 -14.10 2.33 7.18
N LYS A 24 -15.02 1.37 7.09
CA LYS A 24 -16.34 1.45 7.71
C LYS A 24 -16.21 1.40 9.24
N ASN A 25 -16.23 2.57 9.88
CA ASN A 25 -16.29 2.79 11.33
C ASN A 25 -15.02 2.50 12.14
N GLU A 26 -13.86 2.30 11.52
CA GLU A 26 -12.60 2.05 12.24
C GLU A 26 -11.52 3.07 11.86
N VAL A 27 -10.83 3.61 12.87
CA VAL A 27 -9.70 4.52 12.68
C VAL A 27 -8.44 3.68 12.47
N ILE A 28 -7.84 3.78 11.28
CA ILE A 28 -6.53 3.17 11.01
C ILE A 28 -5.49 3.83 11.92
N GLU A 29 -4.84 3.04 12.78
CA GLU A 29 -3.85 3.52 13.75
C GLU A 29 -2.62 4.15 13.07
N TYR A 30 -2.14 3.54 11.99
CA TYR A 30 -0.98 4.01 11.21
C TYR A 30 -1.33 4.08 9.72
N PRO A 31 -2.00 5.16 9.25
CA PRO A 31 -2.40 5.27 7.86
C PRO A 31 -1.17 5.32 6.93
N MET A 32 -1.28 4.65 5.79
CA MET A 32 -0.30 4.67 4.71
C MET A 32 -0.99 4.38 3.38
N ASP A 33 -0.54 5.04 2.33
CA ASP A 33 -1.04 4.90 0.96
C ASP A 33 0.08 5.20 -0.06
N LEU A 34 -0.13 4.83 -1.31
CA LEU A 34 0.89 5.01 -2.36
C LEU A 34 1.21 6.49 -2.59
N PHE A 35 0.22 7.39 -2.51
CA PHE A 35 0.45 8.83 -2.63
C PHE A 35 1.42 9.37 -1.57
N THR A 36 1.25 8.94 -0.32
CA THR A 36 2.13 9.30 0.80
C THR A 36 3.53 8.75 0.57
N ILE A 37 3.65 7.50 0.11
CA ILE A 37 4.95 6.91 -0.23
C ILE A 37 5.64 7.66 -1.37
N ASN A 38 4.91 8.03 -2.43
CA ASN A 38 5.44 8.84 -3.52
C ASN A 38 5.95 10.20 -3.00
N SER A 39 5.14 10.88 -2.18
CA SER A 39 5.54 12.15 -1.57
C SER A 39 6.79 12.01 -0.70
N LYS A 40 6.92 10.94 0.08
CA LYS A 40 8.13 10.65 0.87
C LYS A 40 9.36 10.40 -0.01
N LEU A 41 9.21 9.72 -1.14
CA LEU A 41 10.28 9.53 -2.13
C LEU A 41 10.73 10.86 -2.73
N GLU A 42 9.79 11.66 -3.24
CA GLU A 42 10.06 12.97 -3.85
C GLU A 42 10.75 13.94 -2.89
N ASN A 43 10.46 13.83 -1.60
CA ASN A 43 11.05 14.66 -0.55
C ASN A 43 12.28 14.04 0.14
N ASN A 44 12.85 12.95 -0.40
CA ASN A 44 14.01 12.24 0.15
C ASN A 44 13.86 11.86 1.65
N GLN A 45 12.66 11.47 2.06
CA GLN A 45 12.33 11.15 3.46
C GLN A 45 12.61 9.70 3.85
N TYR A 46 13.05 8.87 2.90
CA TYR A 46 13.53 7.52 3.17
C TYR A 46 15.05 7.53 3.27
N THR A 47 15.55 7.14 4.43
CA THR A 47 17.00 7.03 4.67
C THR A 47 17.54 5.66 4.29
N SER A 48 16.66 4.68 4.06
CA SER A 48 17.01 3.34 3.59
C SER A 48 15.86 2.67 2.83
N LEU A 49 16.21 1.68 2.00
CA LEU A 49 15.24 0.83 1.30
C LEU A 49 14.32 0.08 2.28
N LYS A 50 14.79 -0.21 3.50
CA LYS A 50 14.01 -0.90 4.52
C LYS A 50 12.86 -0.05 5.05
N GLU A 51 13.03 1.27 5.12
CA GLU A 51 11.94 2.18 5.52
C GLU A 51 10.87 2.27 4.44
N PHE A 52 11.30 2.31 3.17
CA PHE A 52 10.38 2.25 2.02
C PHE A 52 9.59 0.94 2.00
N GLU A 53 10.26 -0.21 2.13
CA GLU A 53 9.59 -1.52 2.20
C GLU A 53 8.58 -1.57 3.34
N LYS A 54 8.94 -1.06 4.52
CA LYS A 54 8.07 -1.07 5.70
C LYS A 54 6.75 -0.33 5.44
N ASP A 55 6.79 0.80 4.73
CA ASP A 55 5.58 1.56 4.43
C ASP A 55 4.72 0.87 3.36
N ILE A 56 5.33 0.25 2.34
CA ILE A 56 4.57 -0.59 1.38
C ILE A 56 3.89 -1.75 2.11
N ARG A 57 4.59 -2.43 3.02
CA ARG A 57 4.03 -3.51 3.85
C ARG A 57 2.89 -3.02 4.73
N LEU A 58 2.99 -1.79 5.25
CA LEU A 58 1.96 -1.21 6.10
C LEU A 58 0.64 -1.01 5.34
N ILE A 59 0.67 -0.68 4.05
CA ILE A 59 -0.53 -0.64 3.18
C ILE A 59 -1.25 -2.00 3.21
N PHE A 60 -0.50 -3.10 3.01
CA PHE A 60 -1.08 -4.44 3.01
C PHE A 60 -1.58 -4.86 4.40
N CYS A 61 -0.82 -4.59 5.45
CA CYS A 61 -1.24 -4.88 6.83
C CYS A 61 -2.54 -4.16 7.18
N ASN A 62 -2.66 -2.87 6.85
CA ASN A 62 -3.89 -2.11 7.04
C ASN A 62 -5.03 -2.71 6.20
N CYS A 63 -4.78 -3.02 4.92
CA CYS A 63 -5.77 -3.65 4.05
C CYS A 63 -6.37 -4.91 4.69
N TYR A 64 -5.55 -5.81 5.23
CA TYR A 64 -6.03 -7.07 5.80
C TYR A 64 -6.63 -6.94 7.21
N THR A 65 -6.25 -5.91 7.94
CA THR A 65 -6.78 -5.65 9.28
C THR A 65 -8.20 -5.10 9.20
N TYR A 66 -8.45 -4.18 8.26
CA TYR A 66 -9.66 -3.36 8.25
C TYR A 66 -10.70 -3.78 7.21
N ASN A 67 -10.36 -4.67 6.26
CA ASN A 67 -11.29 -5.14 5.22
C ASN A 67 -11.67 -6.61 5.42
N ASP A 68 -12.93 -6.94 5.10
CA ASP A 68 -13.41 -8.34 5.12
C ASP A 68 -12.62 -9.19 4.13
N ILE A 69 -12.27 -10.43 4.51
CA ILE A 69 -11.52 -11.37 3.67
C ILE A 69 -12.16 -11.65 2.30
N LYS A 70 -13.48 -11.46 2.17
CA LYS A 70 -14.24 -11.62 0.92
C LYS A 70 -14.40 -10.31 0.13
N SER A 71 -13.95 -9.19 0.68
CA SER A 71 -14.04 -7.89 0.03
C SER A 71 -13.12 -7.81 -1.20
N LYS A 72 -13.44 -6.91 -2.11
CA LYS A 72 -12.62 -6.66 -3.30
C LYS A 72 -11.26 -6.10 -2.89
N GLU A 73 -11.25 -5.23 -1.89
CA GLU A 73 -10.10 -4.56 -1.32
C GLU A 73 -9.10 -5.58 -0.77
N TYR A 74 -9.57 -6.53 0.06
CA TYR A 74 -8.70 -7.58 0.60
C TYR A 74 -8.08 -8.44 -0.51
N CYS A 75 -8.89 -8.88 -1.48
CA CYS A 75 -8.41 -9.67 -2.62
C CYS A 75 -7.38 -8.90 -3.47
N SER A 76 -7.65 -7.63 -3.76
CA SER A 76 -6.74 -6.75 -4.50
C SER A 76 -5.44 -6.50 -3.74
N GLY A 77 -5.50 -6.36 -2.41
CA GLY A 77 -4.31 -6.21 -1.55
C GLY A 77 -3.40 -7.44 -1.65
N LYS A 78 -3.97 -8.65 -1.68
CA LYS A 78 -3.21 -9.90 -1.84
C LYS A 78 -2.52 -10.00 -3.19
N ILE A 79 -3.17 -9.58 -4.26
CA ILE A 79 -2.59 -9.56 -5.60
C ILE A 79 -1.42 -8.57 -5.64
N LEU A 80 -1.63 -7.34 -5.16
CA LEU A 80 -0.61 -6.29 -5.17
C LEU A 80 0.60 -6.65 -4.29
N GLU A 81 0.37 -7.31 -3.14
CA GLU A 81 1.43 -7.85 -2.28
C GLU A 81 2.26 -8.93 -2.99
N SER A 82 1.62 -9.81 -3.78
CA SER A 82 2.34 -10.83 -4.58
C SER A 82 3.26 -10.19 -5.61
N ILE A 83 2.75 -9.21 -6.36
CA ILE A 83 3.53 -8.48 -7.38
C ILE A 83 4.72 -7.75 -6.72
N PHE A 84 4.48 -7.11 -5.57
CA PHE A 84 5.55 -6.49 -4.80
C PHE A 84 6.61 -7.51 -4.36
N ASN A 85 6.20 -8.66 -3.83
CA ASN A 85 7.12 -9.71 -3.39
C ASN A 85 7.98 -10.28 -4.51
N GLU A 86 7.39 -10.54 -5.67
CA GLU A 86 8.11 -11.04 -6.83
C GLU A 86 9.23 -10.08 -7.22
N LYS A 87 8.92 -8.78 -7.30
CA LYS A 87 9.87 -7.75 -7.73
C LYS A 87 10.88 -7.34 -6.66
N TRP A 88 10.49 -7.38 -5.39
CA TRP A 88 11.37 -6.98 -4.29
C TRP A 88 12.47 -8.01 -4.00
N ASN A 89 12.23 -9.27 -4.37
CA ASN A 89 13.19 -10.37 -4.19
C ASN A 89 14.04 -10.65 -5.44
N GLU A 90 13.81 -9.94 -6.54
CA GLU A 90 14.68 -9.93 -7.74
C GLU A 90 15.93 -9.05 -7.52
#